data_AF-A0A936JSU9-F1
#
_entry.id   AF-A0A936JSU9-F1
#
_cell.length_a   1.000
_cell.length_b   1.000
_cell.length_c   1.000
_cell.angle_alpha   90.00
_cell.angle_beta   90.00
_cell.angle_gamma   90.00
#
_symmetry.space_group_name_H-M   'P 1'
#
loop_
_entity.id
_entity.type
_entity.pdbx_description
1 polymer ?
#
loop_
_entity_poly.entity_id
_entity_poly.type
_entity_poly.pdbx_seq_one_letter_code
_entity_poly.pdbx_strand_id
1 'polypeptide(L)'
;MAEFTFPDEQAPKESPSIVKERKLLNRWSIFGLLIISSVFVVLYVSNVVRVNTLLTAMQDHEKTLDSLLYVNQSLQNEIMQLQSTERITAIAQTKLKMIQNPQAPKRLQ
;
A
#
# COMPACT_ATOMS: atom_id res chain seq x y z
N MET A 1 14.83 -19.64 -86.02
CA MET A 1 14.62 -18.82 -84.81
C MET A 1 13.11 -18.73 -84.61
N ALA A 2 12.57 -19.51 -83.67
CA ALA A 2 11.17 -19.41 -83.28
C ALA A 2 11.13 -18.58 -81.99
N GLU A 3 10.53 -17.40 -82.08
CA GLU A 3 10.37 -16.47 -80.97
C GLU A 3 9.12 -16.90 -80.19
N PHE A 4 9.34 -17.62 -79.09
CA PHE A 4 8.29 -18.08 -78.20
C PHE A 4 7.97 -16.94 -77.22
N THR A 5 7.07 -16.04 -77.62
CA THR A 5 6.48 -15.06 -76.71
C THR A 5 5.50 -15.76 -75.78
N PHE A 6 5.90 -15.89 -74.51
CA PHE A 6 5.02 -16.26 -73.42
C PHE A 6 3.93 -15.20 -73.26
N PRO A 7 2.63 -15.55 -73.18
CA PRO A 7 1.60 -14.59 -72.86
C PRO A 7 1.83 -14.08 -71.43
N ASP A 8 1.90 -12.76 -71.27
CA ASP A 8 1.99 -12.08 -69.98
C ASP A 8 0.96 -12.67 -69.01
N GLU A 9 1.48 -13.32 -67.98
CA GLU A 9 0.72 -13.81 -66.84
C GLU A 9 0.15 -12.59 -66.12
N GLN A 10 -1.03 -12.14 -66.57
CA GLN A 10 -1.79 -11.11 -65.89
C GLN A 10 -2.21 -11.66 -64.54
N ALA A 11 -1.38 -11.37 -63.52
CA ALA A 11 -1.74 -11.50 -62.12
C ALA A 11 -3.15 -10.93 -61.95
N PRO A 12 -4.09 -11.68 -61.33
CA PRO A 12 -5.47 -11.24 -61.22
C PRO A 12 -5.50 -9.85 -60.59
N LYS A 13 -5.98 -8.85 -61.33
CA LYS A 13 -6.19 -7.50 -60.80
C LYS A 13 -7.21 -7.63 -59.66
N GLU A 14 -6.72 -7.65 -58.42
CA GLU A 14 -7.56 -7.64 -57.24
C GLU A 14 -8.55 -6.47 -57.36
N SER A 15 -9.81 -6.76 -57.10
CA SER A 15 -10.88 -5.78 -57.26
C SER A 15 -10.61 -4.56 -56.36
N PRO A 16 -10.75 -3.33 -56.87
CA PRO A 16 -10.38 -2.10 -56.16
C PRO A 16 -11.22 -1.86 -54.89
N SER A 17 -12.27 -2.64 -54.67
CA SER A 17 -13.07 -2.67 -53.44
C SER A 17 -12.33 -3.32 -52.28
N ILE A 18 -11.64 -4.45 -52.49
CA ILE A 18 -10.96 -5.20 -51.41
C ILE A 18 -9.75 -4.42 -50.87
N VAL A 19 -9.03 -3.71 -51.75
CA VAL A 19 -7.88 -2.88 -51.35
C VAL A 19 -8.32 -1.67 -50.50
N LYS A 20 -9.50 -1.09 -50.78
CA LYS A 20 -10.05 0.03 -50.01
C LYS A 20 -10.52 -0.41 -48.62
N GLU A 21 -11.18 -1.55 -48.51
CA GLU A 21 -11.62 -2.11 -47.23
C GLU A 21 -10.44 -2.44 -46.31
N ARG A 22 -9.40 -3.10 -46.81
CA ARG A 22 -8.17 -3.38 -46.02
C ARG A 22 -7.50 -2.09 -45.52
N LYS A 23 -7.52 -1.02 -46.31
CA LYS A 23 -6.91 0.28 -45.93
C LYS A 23 -7.73 1.03 -44.88
N LEU A 24 -9.06 0.93 -44.93
CA LEU A 24 -9.95 1.52 -43.93
C LEU A 24 -9.87 0.76 -42.60
N LEU A 25 -9.91 -0.57 -42.64
CA LEU A 25 -9.75 -1.42 -41.46
C LEU A 25 -8.41 -1.16 -40.76
N ASN A 26 -7.33 -0.95 -41.50
CA ASN A 26 -6.02 -0.67 -40.90
C ASN A 26 -6.00 0.69 -40.17
N ARG A 27 -6.62 1.74 -40.74
CA ARG A 27 -6.68 3.06 -40.09
C ARG A 27 -7.54 3.04 -38.83
N TRP A 28 -8.73 2.44 -38.88
CA TRP A 28 -9.60 2.31 -37.71
C TRP A 28 -9.02 1.40 -36.63
N SER A 29 -8.27 0.35 -37.02
CA SER A 29 -7.51 -0.49 -36.10
C SER A 29 -6.43 0.31 -35.35
N ILE A 30 -5.68 1.16 -36.05
CA ILE A 30 -4.67 2.04 -35.43
C ILE A 30 -5.34 3.02 -34.45
N PHE A 31 -6.48 3.62 -34.83
CA PHE A 31 -7.23 4.50 -33.92
C PHE A 31 -7.72 3.75 -32.67
N GLY A 32 -8.26 2.53 -32.85
CA GLY A 32 -8.67 1.69 -31.71
C GLY A 32 -7.49 1.36 -30.79
N LEU A 33 -6.35 0.98 -31.36
CA LEU A 33 -5.14 0.69 -30.59
C LEU A 33 -4.62 1.91 -29.82
N LEU A 34 -4.65 3.10 -30.42
CA LEU A 34 -4.25 4.34 -29.74
C LEU A 34 -5.18 4.67 -28.58
N ILE A 35 -6.50 4.53 -28.76
CA ILE A 35 -7.47 4.77 -27.69
C ILE A 35 -7.24 3.78 -26.54
N ILE A 36 -7.12 2.49 -26.86
CA ILE A 36 -6.88 1.44 -25.87
C ILE A 36 -5.56 1.71 -25.12
N SER A 37 -4.49 2.02 -25.85
CA SER A 37 -3.19 2.36 -25.27
C SER A 37 -3.29 3.56 -24.32
N SER A 38 -3.99 4.62 -24.71
CA SER A 38 -4.22 5.79 -23.86
C SER A 38 -5.00 5.42 -22.59
N VAL A 39 -6.02 4.57 -22.69
CA VAL A 39 -6.79 4.10 -21.53
C VAL A 39 -5.88 3.32 -20.58
N PHE A 40 -5.04 2.43 -21.10
CA PHE A 40 -4.08 1.68 -20.29
C PHE A 40 -3.11 2.60 -19.54
N VAL A 41 -2.60 3.65 -20.20
CA VAL A 41 -1.72 4.64 -19.54
C VAL A 41 -2.44 5.34 -18.40
N VAL A 42 -3.68 5.80 -18.61
CA VAL A 42 -4.47 6.46 -17.56
C VAL A 42 -4.75 5.52 -16.39
N LEU A 43 -5.13 4.27 -16.66
CA LEU A 43 -5.35 3.26 -15.62
C LEU A 43 -4.07 2.96 -14.83
N TYR A 44 -2.93 2.87 -15.51
CA TYR A 44 -1.64 2.66 -14.87
C TYR A 44 -1.26 3.81 -13.95
N VAL A 45 -1.32 5.06 -14.45
CA VAL A 45 -1.00 6.25 -13.64
C VAL A 45 -1.96 6.36 -12.45
N SER A 46 -3.25 6.13 -12.66
CA SER A 46 -4.24 6.14 -11.58
C SER A 46 -3.93 5.08 -10.52
N ASN A 47 -3.48 3.90 -10.92
CA ASN A 47 -3.10 2.84 -10.00
C ASN A 47 -1.86 3.24 -9.19
N VAL A 48 -0.80 3.69 -9.86
CA VAL A 48 0.45 4.11 -9.21
C VAL A 48 0.21 5.23 -8.20
N VAL A 49 -0.60 6.23 -8.55
CA VAL A 49 -0.96 7.30 -7.62
C VAL A 49 -1.69 6.74 -6.40
N ARG A 50 -2.64 5.82 -6.61
CA ARG A 50 -3.41 5.21 -5.52
C ARG A 50 -2.55 4.36 -4.59
N VAL A 51 -1.57 3.63 -5.14
CA VAL A 51 -0.61 2.87 -4.34
C VAL A 51 0.26 3.82 -3.52
N ASN A 52 0.75 4.91 -4.12
CA ASN A 52 1.57 5.88 -3.41
C ASN A 52 0.80 6.58 -2.27
N THR A 53 -0.45 6.95 -2.49
CA THR A 53 -1.29 7.53 -1.43
C THR A 53 -1.57 6.52 -0.33
N LEU A 54 -1.79 5.25 -0.68
CA LEU A 54 -1.99 4.18 0.31
C LEU A 54 -0.75 3.94 1.16
N LEU A 55 0.45 3.92 0.56
CA LEU A 55 1.72 3.81 1.28
C LEU A 55 1.92 4.98 2.25
N THR A 56 1.62 6.19 1.80
CA THR A 56 1.71 7.40 2.65
C THR A 56 0.75 7.30 3.85
N ALA A 57 -0.50 6.89 3.60
CA ALA A 57 -1.48 6.71 4.67
C ALA A 57 -1.05 5.61 5.67
N MET A 58 -0.50 4.50 5.17
CA MET A 58 0.03 3.43 6.02
C MET A 58 1.15 3.94 6.93
N GLN A 59 2.07 4.74 6.39
CA GLN A 59 3.16 5.32 7.17
C GLN A 59 2.64 6.29 8.26
N ASP A 60 1.60 7.06 7.97
CA ASP A 60 1.01 7.96 8.98
C ASP A 60 0.24 7.19 10.05
N HIS A 61 -0.42 6.08 9.69
CA HIS A 61 -1.01 5.17 10.66
C HIS A 61 0.04 4.52 11.56
N GLU A 62 1.17 4.10 11.00
CA GLU A 62 2.29 3.52 11.76
C GLU A 62 2.85 4.51 12.79
N LYS A 63 3.11 5.76 12.39
CA LYS A 63 3.51 6.83 13.34
C LYS A 63 2.50 7.04 14.46
N THR A 64 1.21 6.96 14.14
CA THR A 64 0.15 7.12 15.14
C THR A 64 0.14 5.96 16.13
N LEU A 65 0.33 4.73 15.65
CA LEU A 65 0.46 3.55 16.50
C LEU A 65 1.69 3.65 17.41
N ASP A 66 2.84 4.01 16.86
CA ASP A 66 4.07 4.19 17.65
C ASP A 66 3.90 5.24 18.75
N SER A 67 3.26 6.36 18.41
CA SER A 67 2.94 7.39 19.41
C SER A 67 2.02 6.87 20.51
N LEU A 68 0.99 6.08 20.16
CA LEU A 68 0.07 5.50 21.14
C LEU A 68 0.79 4.49 22.04
N LEU A 69 1.66 3.65 21.47
CA LEU A 69 2.47 2.70 22.23
C LEU A 69 3.40 3.43 23.20
N TYR A 70 4.06 4.49 22.75
CA TYR A 70 4.92 5.31 23.61
C TYR A 70 4.13 5.92 24.79
N VAL A 71 2.97 6.51 24.51
CA VAL A 71 2.12 7.09 25.57
C VAL A 71 1.64 6.01 26.54
N ASN A 72 1.24 4.84 26.02
CA ASN A 72 0.82 3.73 26.86
C ASN A 72 1.95 3.27 27.81
N GLN A 73 3.16 3.13 27.27
CA GLN A 73 4.32 2.74 28.07
C GLN A 73 4.69 3.80 29.12
N SER A 74 4.58 5.08 28.77
CA SER A 74 4.75 6.18 29.73
C SER A 74 3.73 6.11 30.86
N LEU A 75 2.45 5.87 30.55
CA LEU A 75 1.38 5.73 31.54
C LEU A 75 1.60 4.50 32.44
N GLN A 76 2.02 3.38 31.87
CA GLN A 76 2.36 2.19 32.67
C GLN A 76 3.50 2.47 33.65
N ASN A 77 4.54 3.18 33.21
CA ASN A 77 5.64 3.59 34.07
C ASN A 77 5.14 4.53 35.19
N GLU A 78 4.27 5.48 34.87
CA GLU A 78 3.69 6.38 35.86
C GLU A 78 2.83 5.61 36.88
N ILE A 79 1.98 4.68 36.43
CA ILE A 79 1.20 3.81 37.30
C ILE A 79 2.14 3.00 38.22
N MET A 80 3.21 2.42 37.67
CA MET A 80 4.18 1.68 38.46
C MET A 80 4.87 2.56 39.51
N GLN A 81 5.20 3.81 39.16
CA GLN A 81 5.73 4.80 40.10
C GLN A 81 4.71 5.15 41.20
N LEU A 82 3.44 5.37 40.82
CA LEU A 82 2.35 5.68 41.75
C LEU A 82 2.08 4.50 42.71
N GLN A 83 2.12 3.27 42.20
CA GLN A 83 1.91 2.03 42.95
C GLN A 83 3.16 1.51 43.63
N SER A 84 4.32 2.16 43.46
CA SER A 84 5.56 1.73 44.08
C SER A 84 5.37 1.61 45.59
N THR A 85 5.75 0.45 46.12
CA THR A 85 5.67 0.13 47.54
C THR A 85 6.40 1.16 48.38
N GLU A 86 7.44 1.78 47.82
CA GLU A 86 8.20 2.86 48.43
C GLU A 86 7.34 4.10 48.70
N ARG A 87 6.50 4.52 47.74
CA ARG A 87 5.57 5.64 47.94
C ARG A 87 4.41 5.29 48.86
N ILE A 88 3.89 4.06 48.76
CA ILE A 88 2.85 3.57 49.68
C ILE A 88 3.37 3.56 51.12
N THR A 89 4.60 3.08 51.31
CA THR A 89 5.28 3.03 52.62
C THR A 89 5.60 4.44 53.13
N ALA A 90 6.05 5.33 52.26
CA ALA A 90 6.28 6.74 52.60
C ALA A 90 4.97 7.44 53.03
N ILE A 91 3.85 7.20 52.34
CA ILE A 91 2.54 7.74 52.74
C ILE A 91 2.09 7.15 54.08
N ALA A 92 2.25 5.84 54.27
CA ALA A 92 1.90 5.18 55.53
C ALA A 92 2.73 5.72 56.71
N GLN A 93 4.03 5.96 56.52
CA GLN A 93 4.91 6.51 57.54
C GLN A 93 4.63 8.00 57.81
N THR A 94 4.49 8.81 56.76
CA THR A 94 4.38 10.28 56.89
C THR A 94 2.97 10.77 57.21
N LYS A 95 1.94 10.23 56.55
CA LYS A 95 0.55 10.66 56.74
C LYS A 95 -0.20 9.83 57.77
N LEU A 96 0.07 8.53 57.86
CA LEU A 96 -0.63 7.62 58.78
C LEU A 96 0.17 7.35 60.06
N LYS A 97 1.36 7.93 60.21
CA LYS A 97 2.28 7.72 61.35
C LYS A 97 2.54 6.24 61.65
N MET A 98 2.47 5.38 60.63
CA MET A 98 2.71 3.95 60.80
C MET A 98 4.22 3.71 60.97
N ILE A 99 4.58 2.93 61.99
CA ILE A 99 5.95 2.56 62.30
C ILE A 99 6.18 1.16 61.75
N GLN A 100 7.26 0.94 61.01
CA GLN A 100 7.56 -0.36 60.43
C GLN A 100 7.93 -1.35 61.55
N ASN A 101 7.17 -2.45 61.68
CA ASN A 101 7.41 -3.46 62.70
C ASN A 101 8.71 -4.23 62.36
N PRO A 102 9.73 -4.24 63.24
CA PRO A 102 11.01 -4.92 62.99
C PRO A 102 10.91 -6.45 62.98
N GLN A 103 9.79 -7.04 63.42
CA GLN A 103 9.56 -8.48 63.30
C GLN A 103 8.41 -8.78 62.35
N ALA A 104 8.73 -9.42 61.21
CA ALA A 104 7.74 -9.99 60.33
C ALA A 104 6.94 -11.09 61.10
N PRO A 105 5.61 -11.13 60.98
CA PRO A 105 4.79 -12.07 61.73
C PRO A 105 5.18 -13.51 61.36
N LYS A 106 5.63 -14.27 62.36
CA LYS A 106 5.90 -15.70 62.21
C LYS A 106 4.56 -16.43 62.01
N ARG A 107 4.48 -17.24 60.96
CA ARG A 107 3.34 -18.14 60.76
C ARG A 107 3.25 -19.09 61.97
N LEU A 108 2.08 -19.15 62.58
CA LEU A 108 1.76 -20.21 63.54
C LEU A 108 1.78 -21.53 62.75
N GLN A 109 2.70 -22.42 63.11
CA GLN A 109 2.77 -23.79 62.61
C GLN A 109 1.62 -24.61 63.21
#